data_AF-A0A350AGY0-F1
#
_entry.id   AF-A0A350AGY0-F1
#
_cell.length_a   1.000
_cell.length_b   1.000
_cell.length_c   1.000
_cell.angle_alpha   90.00
_cell.angle_beta   90.00
_cell.angle_gamma   90.00
#
_symmetry.space_group_name_H-M   'P 1'
#
loop_
_entity.id
_entity.type
_entity.pdbx_description
1 polymer ?
#
loop_
_entity_poly.entity_id
_entity_poly.type
_entity_poly.pdbx_seq_one_letter_code
_entity_poly.pdbx_strand_id
1 'polypeptide(L)' 'MPPRLEIRNLVRRFGGQAVVDHVSLRVAAGQVTCLLGPSGCGKSTTL' A
#
# COMPACT_ATOMS: atom_id res chain seq x y z
N MET A 1 12.00 -8.99 15.65
CA MET A 1 11.60 -9.90 14.55
C MET A 1 11.33 -9.04 13.32
N PRO A 2 11.85 -9.37 12.12
CA PRO A 2 11.56 -8.58 10.92
C PRO A 2 10.06 -8.64 10.57
N PRO A 3 9.49 -7.60 9.95
CA PRO A 3 8.10 -7.62 9.49
C PRO A 3 7.91 -8.70 8.42
N ARG A 4 6.70 -9.26 8.32
CA ARG A 4 6.37 -10.25 7.27
C ARG A 4 6.22 -9.57 5.91
N LEU A 5 5.74 -8.33 5.90
CA LEU A 5 5.67 -7.46 4.72
C LEU A 5 6.12 -6.06 5.10
N GLU A 6 6.99 -5.47 4.29
CA GLU A 6 7.36 -4.06 4.39
C GLU A 6 7.27 -3.41 3.01
N ILE A 7 6.50 -2.32 2.93
CA ILE A 7 6.38 -1.44 1.78
C ILE A 7 6.99 -0.10 2.17
N ARG A 8 7.88 0.43 1.35
CA ARG A 8 8.56 1.73 1.59
C ARG A 8 8.38 2.63 0.38
N ASN A 9 7.81 3.81 0.61
CA ASN A 9 7.65 4.89 -0.37
C ASN A 9 7.12 4.41 -1.73
N LEU A 10 6.12 3.51 -1.73
CA LEU A 10 5.52 3.00 -2.95
C LEU A 10 4.85 4.16 -3.71
N VAL A 11 5.27 4.34 -4.96
CA VAL A 11 4.64 5.27 -5.90
C VAL A 11 4.21 4.47 -7.12
N ARG A 12 2.95 4.62 -7.52
CA ARG A 12 2.46 4.08 -8.78
C ARG A 12 1.70 5.16 -9.54
N ARG A 13 2.12 5.38 -10.78
CA ARG A 13 1.47 6.31 -11.72
C ARG A 13 0.83 5.56 -12.88
N PHE A 14 -0.32 6.05 -13.32
CA PHE A 14 -0.98 5.65 -14.57
C PHE A 14 -1.29 6.93 -15.36
N GLY A 15 -0.85 7.00 -16.62
CA GLY A 15 -1.08 8.20 -17.45
C GLY A 15 -0.54 9.50 -16.84
N GLY A 16 0.53 9.44 -16.05
CA GLY A 16 1.09 10.60 -15.34
C GLY A 16 0.44 10.91 -13.99
N GLN A 17 -0.77 10.43 -13.71
CA GLN A 17 -1.43 10.60 -12.42
C GLN A 17 -0.91 9.58 -11.40
N ALA A 18 -0.52 10.06 -10.21
CA ALA A 18 -0.21 9.18 -9.08
C ALA A 18 -1.49 8.57 -8.49
N VAL A 19 -1.62 7.26 -8.57
CA VAL A 19 -2.70 6.48 -7.94
C VAL A 19 -2.27 5.96 -6.57
N VAL A 20 -0.97 5.73 -6.40
CA VAL A 20 -0.33 5.51 -5.10
C VAL A 20 0.83 6.50 -5.01
N ASP A 21 0.92 7.23 -3.90
CA ASP A 21 1.92 8.29 -3.73
C ASP A 21 2.62 8.15 -2.37
N HIS A 22 3.87 7.73 -2.39
CA HIS A 22 4.76 7.57 -1.24
C HIS A 22 4.17 6.74 -0.07
N VAL A 23 3.42 5.69 -0.38
CA VAL A 23 2.81 4.83 0.65
C VAL A 23 3.87 3.94 1.30
N SER A 24 3.90 3.95 2.64
CA SER A 24 4.73 3.05 3.44
C SER A 24 3.86 2.27 4.43
N LEU A 25 4.09 0.96 4.53
CA LEU A 25 3.32 0.04 5.37
C LEU A 25 4.24 -1.04 5.94
N ARG A 26 3.99 -1.46 7.18
CA ARG A 26 4.61 -2.63 7.79
C ARG A 26 3.53 -3.55 8.32
N VAL A 27 3.62 -4.83 8.01
CA VAL A 27 2.72 -5.86 8.52
C VAL A 27 3.54 -6.91 9.27
N ALA A 28 3.23 -7.09 10.54
CA ALA A 28 3.86 -8.11 11.37
C ALA A 28 3.40 -9.52 11.01
N ALA A 29 4.17 -10.55 11.38
CA ALA A 29 3.73 -11.93 11.24
C ALA A 29 2.47 -12.16 12.11
N GLY A 30 1.45 -12.81 11.53
CA GLY A 30 0.17 -13.07 12.21
C GLY A 30 -0.81 -11.88 12.25
N GLN A 31 -0.40 -10.69 11.79
CA GLN A 31 -1.27 -9.52 11.75
C GLN A 31 -2.23 -9.56 10.55
N VAL A 32 -3.52 -9.43 10.80
CA VAL A 32 -4.52 -9.17 9.77
C VAL A 32 -4.57 -7.66 9.51
N THR A 33 -4.44 -7.26 8.25
CA THR A 33 -4.43 -5.85 7.83
C THR A 33 -5.39 -5.65 6.67
N CYS A 34 -6.21 -4.60 6.73
CA CYS A 34 -7.14 -4.22 5.66
C CYS A 34 -6.86 -2.79 5.22
N LEU A 35 -6.84 -2.55 3.91
CA LEU A 35 -6.87 -1.21 3.35
C LEU A 35 -8.33 -0.77 3.16
N LEU A 36 -8.71 0.34 3.79
CA LEU A 36 -10.06 0.91 3.72
C LEU A 36 -10.04 2.23 2.98
N GLY A 37 -11.08 2.51 2.20
CA GLY A 37 -11.22 3.76 1.45
C GLY A 37 -12.15 3.65 0.25
N PRO A 38 -12.56 4.77 -0.34
CA PRO A 38 -13.49 4.82 -1.47
C PRO A 38 -12.93 4.17 -2.74
N SER A 39 -13.80 3.87 -3.72
CA SER A 39 -13.37 3.36 -5.03
C SER A 39 -12.36 4.31 -5.69
N GLY A 40 -11.31 3.76 -6.30
CA GLY A 40 -10.27 4.55 -6.98
C GLY A 40 -9.14 5.07 -6.09
N CYS A 41 -9.18 4.91 -4.76
CA CYS A 41 -8.13 5.43 -3.86
C CYS A 41 -6.82 4.61 -3.81
N GLY A 42 -6.59 3.67 -4.75
CA GLY A 42 -5.32 2.94 -4.86
C GLY A 42 -5.15 1.67 -4.01
N LYS A 43 -6.22 1.16 -3.35
CA LYS A 43 -6.16 -0.07 -2.52
C LYS A 43 -5.63 -1.29 -3.28
N SER A 44 -6.32 -1.70 -4.35
CA SER A 44 -5.93 -2.84 -5.20
C SER A 44 -4.67 -2.60 -6.03
N THR A 45 -4.19 -1.35 -6.04
CA THR A 45 -2.89 -1.02 -6.63
C THR A 45 -1.76 -1.21 -5.61
N THR A 46 -2.07 -1.14 -4.32
CA THR A 46 -1.12 -1.28 -3.21
C THR A 46 -0.98 -2.74 -2.76
N LEU A 47 -2.07 -3.53 -2.81
CA LEU A 47 -2.14 -4.96 -2.48
C LEU A 47 -2.78 -5.73 -3.64
#